data_AF-A0A2V3J5V1-F1
#
_entry.id   AF-A0A2V3J5V1-F1
#
_cell.length_a   1.000
_cell.length_b   1.000
_cell.length_c   1.000
_cell.angle_alpha   90.00
_cell.angle_beta   90.00
_cell.angle_gamma   90.00
#
_symmetry.space_group_name_H-M   'P 1'
#
loop_
_entity.id
_entity.type
_entity.pdbx_description
1 polymer ?
#
loop_
_entity_poly.entity_id
_entity_poly.type
_entity_poly.pdbx_seq_one_letter_code
_entity_poly.pdbx_strand_id
1 'polypeptide(L)'
;MLLLKCVRTTDAHRAKHGDHDRKYEEVRSAFIENIPGCIWKYQCQPSIKTLRDKMRTMMAQRRKENREDTAASGIAEELTDFERLLDELIAEKEDHELFQFQEREAANAKEQKLVETGKIIQKMALEKKRSREEGTARNLDKSDHRPLPKPRTSNKTVLHGDQSLNNDVREQLEENYRLEER
;
A
#
# COMPACT_ATOMS: atom_id res chain seq x y z
N MET A 1 17.42 28.53 -8.94
CA MET A 1 18.37 27.42 -8.75
C MET A 1 18.45 26.89 -7.33
N LEU A 2 18.57 27.74 -6.30
CA LEU A 2 18.69 27.28 -4.90
C LEU A 2 17.51 26.42 -4.44
N LEU A 3 16.28 26.76 -4.84
CA LEU A 3 15.08 26.01 -4.46
C LEU A 3 15.11 24.54 -4.91
N LEU A 4 15.44 24.28 -6.18
CA LEU A 4 15.52 22.91 -6.71
C LEU A 4 16.59 22.08 -5.99
N LYS A 5 17.77 22.68 -5.78
CA LYS A 5 18.84 22.03 -5.01
C LYS A 5 18.35 21.69 -3.60
N CYS A 6 17.67 22.63 -2.92
CA CYS A 6 17.13 22.39 -1.58
C CYS A 6 16.07 21.27 -1.57
N VAL A 7 15.17 21.23 -2.55
CA VAL A 7 14.13 20.18 -2.68
C VAL A 7 14.79 18.82 -2.88
N ARG A 8 15.79 18.72 -3.75
CA ARG A 8 16.52 17.46 -3.99
C ARG A 8 17.29 17.01 -2.76
N THR A 9 18.02 17.89 -2.09
CA THR A 9 18.80 17.53 -0.88
C THR A 9 17.95 17.11 0.30
N THR A 10 16.69 17.55 0.36
CA THR A 10 15.77 17.25 1.48
C THR A 10 14.79 16.11 1.15
N ASP A 11 14.80 15.63 -0.09
CA ASP A 11 13.87 14.64 -0.65
C ASP A 11 12.39 15.01 -0.44
N ALA A 12 12.06 16.30 -0.49
CA ALA A 12 10.71 16.77 -0.16
C ALA A 12 9.62 16.28 -1.15
N HIS A 13 10.01 15.94 -2.38
CA HIS A 13 9.16 15.32 -3.40
C HIS A 13 8.81 13.86 -3.08
N ARG A 14 9.63 13.17 -2.26
CA ARG A 14 9.44 11.77 -1.84
C ARG A 14 8.82 11.63 -0.45
N ALA A 15 8.40 12.74 0.17
CA ALA A 15 7.82 12.66 1.50
C ALA A 15 6.57 11.75 1.50
N LYS A 16 6.35 11.02 2.60
CA LYS A 16 5.15 10.22 2.79
C LYS A 16 3.92 11.13 2.87
N HIS A 17 2.75 10.56 2.61
CA HIS A 17 1.50 11.28 2.76
C HIS A 17 1.36 11.79 4.20
N GLY A 18 1.08 13.09 4.35
CA GLY A 18 1.05 13.78 5.66
C GLY A 18 2.35 14.48 6.07
N ASP A 19 3.51 14.08 5.52
CA ASP A 19 4.81 14.66 5.89
C ASP A 19 5.31 15.75 4.94
N HIS A 20 4.61 15.97 3.82
CA HIS A 20 5.02 16.96 2.83
C HIS A 20 5.17 18.36 3.43
N ASP A 21 4.24 18.83 4.28
CA ASP A 21 4.32 20.18 4.86
C ASP A 21 5.61 20.36 5.66
N ARG A 22 5.96 19.38 6.51
CA ARG A 22 7.20 19.37 7.28
C ARG A 22 8.42 19.40 6.37
N LYS A 23 8.45 18.54 5.35
CA LYS A 23 9.59 18.47 4.42
C LYS A 23 9.75 19.74 3.58
N TYR A 24 8.64 20.35 3.16
CA TYR A 24 8.69 21.63 2.47
C TYR A 24 9.02 22.80 3.41
N GLU A 25 8.79 22.68 4.71
CA GLU A 25 9.30 23.64 5.71
C GLU A 25 10.82 23.50 5.88
N GLU A 26 11.36 22.28 5.85
CA GLU A 26 12.82 22.05 5.81
C GLU A 26 13.42 22.67 4.54
N VAL A 27 12.80 22.45 3.38
CA VAL A 27 13.18 23.12 2.11
C VAL A 27 13.12 24.62 2.24
N ARG A 28 12.04 25.14 2.85
CA ARG A 28 11.86 26.57 3.06
C ARG A 28 13.04 27.09 3.86
N SER A 29 13.28 26.60 5.05
CA SER A 29 14.40 27.03 5.91
C SER A 29 15.74 27.00 5.18
N ALA A 30 16.07 25.89 4.54
CA ALA A 30 17.31 25.78 3.76
C ALA A 30 17.36 26.79 2.60
N PHE A 31 16.24 27.02 1.92
CA PHE A 31 16.15 28.02 0.86
C PHE A 31 16.36 29.43 1.39
N ILE A 32 15.79 29.78 2.56
CA ILE A 32 15.96 31.08 3.22
C ILE A 32 17.43 31.31 3.59
N GLU A 33 18.04 30.34 4.24
CA GLU A 33 19.42 30.41 4.71
C GLU A 33 20.43 30.61 3.57
N ASN A 34 20.12 30.09 2.39
CA ASN A 34 21.01 30.16 1.22
C ASN A 34 20.76 31.38 0.31
N ILE A 35 19.77 32.23 0.59
CA ILE A 35 19.51 33.44 -0.22
C ILE A 35 20.33 34.62 0.32
N PRO A 36 21.08 35.33 -0.56
CA PRO A 36 21.71 36.59 -0.18
C PRO A 36 20.69 37.58 0.39
N GLY A 37 20.94 38.08 1.60
CA GLY A 37 20.00 38.95 2.33
C GLY A 37 19.57 40.22 1.59
N CYS A 38 20.30 40.64 0.54
CA CYS A 38 19.93 41.73 -0.35
C CYS A 38 18.74 41.42 -1.28
N ILE A 39 18.56 40.15 -1.67
CA ILE A 39 17.41 39.68 -2.48
C ILE A 39 16.19 39.46 -1.57
N TRP A 40 16.45 39.02 -0.34
CA TRP A 40 15.46 38.68 0.69
C TRP A 40 14.60 39.87 1.15
N LYS A 41 15.16 41.08 1.17
CA LYS A 41 14.41 42.29 1.56
C LYS A 41 13.28 42.67 0.59
N TYR A 42 13.32 42.21 -0.66
CA TYR A 42 12.36 42.57 -1.70
C TYR A 42 11.42 41.42 -2.10
N GLN A 43 11.76 40.18 -1.80
CA GLN A 43 10.95 39.01 -2.11
C GLN A 43 10.58 38.27 -0.83
N CYS A 44 9.32 38.47 -0.44
CA CYS A 44 8.63 37.84 0.68
C CYS A 44 9.08 36.41 0.95
N GLN A 45 9.25 36.11 2.24
CA GLN A 45 9.44 34.76 2.76
C GLN A 45 8.32 33.83 2.24
N PRO A 46 8.59 32.95 1.26
CA PRO A 46 7.54 32.20 0.59
C PRO A 46 6.92 31.22 1.59
N SER A 47 5.59 31.10 1.56
CA SER A 47 4.90 30.08 2.36
C SER A 47 5.19 28.67 1.81
N ILE A 48 5.00 27.63 2.64
CA ILE A 48 5.08 26.22 2.22
C ILE A 48 4.25 25.98 0.94
N LYS A 49 3.02 26.51 0.91
CA LYS A 49 2.11 26.39 -0.24
C LYS A 49 2.72 27.03 -1.48
N THR A 50 3.25 28.25 -1.36
CA THR A 50 3.89 28.97 -2.47
C THR A 50 5.07 28.19 -3.05
N LEU A 51 5.89 27.56 -2.19
CA LEU A 51 7.02 26.74 -2.65
C LEU A 51 6.55 25.49 -3.41
N ARG A 52 5.55 24.79 -2.87
CA ARG A 52 4.97 23.61 -3.53
C ARG A 52 4.36 23.96 -4.88
N ASP A 53 3.56 25.02 -4.93
CA ASP A 53 2.87 25.44 -6.16
C ASP A 53 3.90 25.85 -7.21
N LYS A 54 4.91 26.64 -6.83
CA LYS A 54 5.99 27.03 -7.75
C LYS A 54 6.77 25.83 -8.29
N MET A 55 7.07 24.85 -7.43
CA MET A 55 7.75 23.63 -7.85
C MET A 55 6.90 22.83 -8.85
N ARG A 56 5.59 22.70 -8.59
CA ARG A 56 4.66 22.05 -9.53
C ARG A 56 4.60 22.77 -10.87
N THR A 57 4.53 24.10 -10.87
CA THR A 57 4.54 24.91 -12.10
C THR A 57 5.81 24.69 -12.90
N MET A 58 6.98 24.70 -12.26
CA MET A 58 8.26 24.46 -12.93
C MET A 58 8.32 23.08 -13.60
N MET A 59 7.92 22.02 -12.88
CA MET A 59 7.89 20.68 -13.46
C MET A 59 6.87 20.57 -14.61
N ALA A 60 5.71 21.23 -14.50
CA ALA A 60 4.70 21.20 -15.55
C ALA A 60 5.19 21.90 -16.83
N GLN A 61 5.84 23.05 -16.67
CA GLN A 61 6.42 23.81 -17.78
C GLN A 61 7.49 23.00 -18.50
N ARG A 62 8.42 22.38 -17.76
CA ARG A 62 9.48 21.53 -18.33
C ARG A 62 8.94 20.31 -19.08
N ARG A 63 7.90 19.65 -18.55
CA ARG A 63 7.22 18.56 -19.27
C ARG A 63 6.60 19.02 -20.58
N LYS A 64 6.07 20.24 -20.62
CA LYS A 64 5.48 20.81 -21.82
C LYS A 64 6.56 21.07 -22.87
N GLU A 65 7.65 21.72 -22.47
CA GLU A 65 8.83 21.96 -23.32
C GLU A 65 9.37 20.66 -23.90
N ASN A 66 9.67 19.66 -23.05
CA ASN A 66 10.16 18.36 -23.52
C ASN A 66 9.22 17.71 -24.56
N ARG A 67 7.88 17.82 -24.40
CA ARG A 67 6.93 17.25 -25.38
C ARG A 67 6.94 18.00 -26.71
N GLU A 68 7.07 19.32 -26.67
CA GLU A 68 7.12 20.17 -27.87
C GLU A 68 8.44 19.96 -28.63
N ASP A 69 9.57 19.84 -27.92
CA ASP A 69 10.90 19.67 -28.51
C ASP A 69 11.10 18.25 -29.10
N THR A 70 10.61 17.21 -28.40
CA THR A 70 10.65 15.83 -28.91
C THR A 70 9.83 15.69 -30.20
N ALA A 71 8.76 16.49 -30.35
CA ALA A 71 7.91 16.46 -31.53
C ALA A 71 8.49 17.26 -32.72
N ALA A 72 9.38 18.23 -32.48
CA ALA A 72 9.75 19.22 -33.48
C ALA A 72 11.13 19.01 -34.13
N SER A 73 12.14 18.52 -33.40
CA SER A 73 13.53 18.81 -33.80
C SER A 73 14.36 17.61 -34.27
N GLY A 74 14.21 16.41 -33.69
CA GLY A 74 15.10 15.28 -33.97
C GLY A 74 16.60 15.54 -33.67
N ILE A 75 16.93 16.73 -33.16
CA ILE A 75 18.25 17.20 -32.79
C ILE A 75 18.26 17.24 -31.26
N ALA A 76 19.25 16.58 -30.66
CA ALA A 76 19.44 16.60 -29.21
C ALA A 76 19.91 18.01 -28.81
N GLU A 77 19.03 18.76 -28.15
CA GLU A 77 19.38 20.07 -27.59
C GLU A 77 20.29 19.88 -26.37
N GLU A 78 21.32 20.74 -26.25
CA GLU A 78 22.26 20.66 -25.14
C GLU A 78 21.59 21.19 -23.87
N LEU A 79 21.16 20.26 -23.01
CA LEU A 79 20.49 20.62 -21.76
C LEU A 79 21.45 21.33 -20.81
N THR A 80 20.98 22.45 -20.26
CA THR A 80 21.65 23.15 -19.16
C THR A 80 21.61 22.31 -17.88
N ASP A 81 22.55 22.56 -16.95
CA ASP A 81 22.55 21.89 -15.64
C ASP A 81 21.24 22.09 -14.86
N PHE A 82 20.53 23.20 -15.11
CA PHE A 82 19.22 23.47 -14.51
C PHE A 82 18.17 22.49 -15.01
N GLU A 83 18.10 22.33 -16.32
CA GLU A 83 17.14 21.48 -17.00
C GLU A 83 17.39 20.02 -16.67
N ARG A 84 18.66 19.59 -16.65
CA ARG A 84 19.04 18.24 -16.20
C ARG A 84 18.58 17.98 -14.77
N LEU A 85 18.82 18.93 -13.86
CA LEU A 85 18.38 18.79 -12.46
C LEU A 85 16.86 18.70 -12.34
N LEU A 86 16.13 19.46 -13.16
CA LEU A 86 14.68 19.46 -13.17
C LEU A 86 14.12 18.15 -13.76
N ASP A 87 14.72 17.66 -14.84
CA ASP A 87 14.38 16.37 -15.47
C ASP A 87 14.65 15.20 -14.52
N GLU A 88 15.79 15.19 -13.84
CA GLU A 88 16.11 14.19 -12.80
C GLU A 88 15.06 14.17 -11.69
N LEU A 89 14.64 15.33 -11.20
CA LEU A 89 13.65 15.42 -10.12
C LEU A 89 12.25 15.00 -10.60
N ILE A 90 11.90 15.31 -11.85
CA ILE A 90 10.66 14.83 -12.47
C ILE A 90 10.66 13.31 -12.52
N ALA A 91 11.71 12.68 -13.05
CA ALA A 91 11.84 11.23 -13.13
C ALA A 91 11.76 10.59 -11.74
N GLU A 92 12.51 11.15 -10.78
CA GLU A 92 12.55 10.64 -9.42
C GLU A 92 11.20 10.70 -8.69
N LYS A 93 10.42 11.75 -8.96
CA LYS A 93 9.05 11.90 -8.43
C LYS A 93 8.10 10.89 -9.07
N GLU A 94 8.20 10.68 -10.38
CA GLU A 94 7.34 9.73 -11.11
C GLU A 94 7.61 8.29 -10.68
N ASP A 95 8.88 7.92 -10.50
CA ASP A 95 9.28 6.60 -9.98
C ASP A 95 8.71 6.37 -8.58
N HIS A 96 8.78 7.38 -7.71
CA HIS A 96 8.23 7.29 -6.36
C HIS A 96 6.70 7.16 -6.36
N GLU A 97 6.00 7.88 -7.24
CA GLU A 97 4.55 7.77 -7.41
C GLU A 97 4.14 6.38 -7.94
N LEU A 98 4.90 5.84 -8.90
CA LEU A 98 4.69 4.49 -9.43
C LEU A 98 4.91 3.42 -8.36
N PHE A 99 5.99 3.54 -7.58
CA PHE A 99 6.26 2.63 -6.47
C PHE A 99 5.11 2.60 -5.46
N GLN A 100 4.59 3.76 -5.06
CA GLN A 100 3.45 3.82 -4.15
C GLN A 100 2.17 3.22 -4.75
N PHE A 101 1.95 3.41 -6.05
CA PHE A 101 0.81 2.81 -6.72
C PHE A 101 0.89 1.28 -6.69
N GLN A 102 2.05 0.71 -7.04
CA GLN A 102 2.29 -0.73 -7.00
C GLN A 102 2.14 -1.30 -5.57
N GLU A 103 2.63 -0.59 -4.56
CA GLU A 103 2.47 -1.00 -3.17
C GLU A 103 0.99 -1.08 -2.76
N ARG A 104 0.17 -0.09 -3.17
CA ARG A 104 -1.27 -0.10 -2.92
C ARG A 104 -1.99 -1.20 -3.69
N GLU A 105 -1.64 -1.44 -4.95
CA GLU A 105 -2.23 -2.54 -5.72
C GLU A 105 -1.91 -3.89 -5.09
N ALA A 106 -0.67 -4.11 -4.66
CA ALA A 106 -0.29 -5.35 -3.98
C ALA A 106 -1.03 -5.54 -2.65
N ALA A 107 -1.26 -4.45 -1.89
CA ALA A 107 -2.05 -4.48 -0.67
C ALA A 107 -3.53 -4.84 -0.96
N ASN A 108 -4.12 -4.20 -1.97
CA ASN A 108 -5.50 -4.46 -2.38
C ASN A 108 -5.69 -5.89 -2.90
N ALA A 109 -4.75 -6.42 -3.67
CA ALA A 109 -4.81 -7.80 -4.16
C ALA A 109 -4.76 -8.82 -3.01
N LYS A 110 -3.94 -8.57 -1.98
CA LYS A 110 -3.92 -9.40 -0.76
C LYS A 110 -5.25 -9.34 -0.01
N GLU A 111 -5.83 -8.14 0.12
CA GLU A 111 -7.14 -7.97 0.76
C GLU A 111 -8.25 -8.73 0.02
N GLN A 112 -8.28 -8.64 -1.32
CA GLN A 112 -9.26 -9.39 -2.13
C GLN A 112 -9.16 -10.90 -1.91
N LYS A 113 -7.94 -11.47 -1.91
CA LYS A 113 -7.73 -12.90 -1.63
C LYS A 113 -8.24 -13.31 -0.24
N LEU A 114 -8.03 -12.47 0.77
CA LEU A 114 -8.53 -12.72 2.12
C LEU A 114 -10.06 -12.71 2.17
N VAL A 115 -10.70 -11.76 1.48
CA VAL A 115 -12.16 -11.67 1.39
C VAL A 115 -12.74 -12.90 0.70
N GLU A 116 -12.15 -13.35 -0.41
CA GLU A 116 -12.60 -14.56 -1.12
C GLU A 116 -12.44 -15.82 -0.26
N THR A 117 -11.29 -15.99 0.39
CA THR A 117 -11.05 -17.11 1.31
C THR A 117 -12.07 -17.10 2.46
N GLY A 118 -12.36 -15.92 3.02
CA GLY A 118 -13.38 -15.75 4.05
C GLY A 118 -14.79 -16.20 3.59
N LYS A 119 -15.17 -15.87 2.35
CA LYS A 119 -16.45 -16.32 1.75
C LYS A 119 -16.50 -17.84 1.58
N ILE A 120 -15.40 -18.46 1.14
CA ILE A 120 -15.30 -19.92 0.99
C ILE A 120 -15.47 -20.61 2.35
N ILE A 121 -14.77 -20.15 3.39
CA ILE A 121 -14.89 -20.68 4.75
C ILE A 121 -16.32 -20.53 5.27
N GLN A 122 -16.95 -19.38 5.05
CA GLN A 122 -18.33 -19.15 5.47
C GLN A 122 -19.29 -20.11 4.77
N LYS A 123 -19.13 -20.35 3.46
CA LYS A 123 -19.94 -21.31 2.71
C LYS A 123 -19.78 -22.73 3.26
N MET A 124 -18.54 -23.18 3.48
CA MET A 124 -18.27 -24.49 4.09
C MET A 124 -18.87 -24.64 5.48
N ALA A 125 -18.82 -23.58 6.30
CA ALA A 125 -19.41 -23.60 7.65
C ALA A 125 -20.94 -23.71 7.62
N LEU A 126 -21.59 -23.03 6.66
CA LEU A 126 -23.04 -23.13 6.46
C LEU A 126 -23.45 -24.52 5.95
N GLU A 127 -22.72 -25.07 4.98
CA GLU A 127 -22.95 -26.44 4.49
C GLU A 127 -22.77 -27.47 5.61
N LYS A 128 -21.72 -27.36 6.42
CA LYS A 128 -21.49 -28.25 7.58
C LYS A 128 -22.62 -28.19 8.63
N LYS A 129 -23.19 -27.00 8.87
CA LYS A 129 -24.37 -26.87 9.76
C LYS A 129 -25.59 -27.56 9.17
N ARG A 130 -25.86 -27.37 7.87
CA ARG A 130 -26.96 -28.01 7.16
C ARG A 130 -26.84 -29.54 7.15
N SER A 131 -25.64 -30.08 6.88
CA SER A 131 -25.39 -31.52 6.93
C SER A 131 -25.59 -32.12 8.34
N ARG A 132 -25.31 -31.34 9.39
CA ARG A 132 -25.54 -31.76 10.78
C ARG A 132 -27.03 -31.78 11.12
N GLU A 133 -27.81 -30.83 10.62
CA GLU A 133 -29.27 -30.80 10.78
C GLU A 133 -29.93 -31.95 9.99
N GLU A 134 -29.51 -32.22 8.76
CA GLU A 134 -29.99 -33.33 7.93
C GLU A 134 -29.59 -34.72 8.49
N GLY A 135 -28.40 -34.84 9.09
CA GLY A 135 -27.96 -36.07 9.78
C GLY A 135 -28.68 -36.36 11.10
N THR A 136 -29.24 -35.33 11.74
CA THR A 136 -30.02 -35.47 12.99
C THR A 136 -31.46 -35.91 12.70
N ALA A 137 -32.00 -35.59 11.52
CA ALA A 137 -33.35 -35.98 11.13
C ALA A 137 -33.52 -37.48 10.78
N ARG A 138 -32.43 -38.22 10.50
CA ARG A 138 -32.48 -39.66 10.19
C ARG A 138 -32.29 -40.59 11.39
N ASN A 139 -32.01 -40.07 12.59
CA ASN A 139 -31.76 -40.87 13.79
C ASN A 139 -32.75 -40.56 14.93
N LEU A 140 -34.02 -40.33 14.60
CA LEU A 140 -35.10 -40.11 15.58
C LEU A 140 -36.08 -41.29 15.69
N ASP A 141 -35.68 -42.51 15.32
CA ASP A 141 -36.51 -43.71 15.47
C ASP A 141 -35.78 -44.89 16.13
N LYS A 142 -35.11 -44.63 17.25
CA LYS A 142 -34.83 -45.67 18.25
C LYS A 142 -34.98 -45.08 19.65
N SER A 143 -36.20 -45.20 20.17
CA SER A 143 -36.55 -45.02 21.57
C SER A 143 -35.89 -46.13 22.40
N ASP A 144 -34.68 -45.87 22.90
CA ASP A 144 -34.07 -46.66 23.97
C ASP A 144 -34.27 -45.95 25.31
N HIS A 145 -35.21 -46.47 26.10
CA HIS A 145 -35.35 -46.13 27.51
C HIS A 145 -34.09 -46.54 28.27
N ARG A 146 -33.26 -45.57 28.66
CA ARG A 146 -32.18 -45.78 29.64
C ARG A 146 -32.31 -44.80 30.82
N PRO A 147 -32.11 -45.26 32.07
CA PRO A 147 -32.33 -44.41 33.24
C PRO A 147 -31.29 -43.30 33.33
N LEU A 148 -31.74 -42.11 33.77
CA LEU A 148 -30.92 -40.93 34.01
C LEU A 148 -29.77 -41.22 35.00
N PRO A 149 -28.50 -40.89 34.67
CA PRO A 149 -27.44 -40.88 35.64
C PRO A 149 -27.49 -39.60 36.48
N LYS A 150 -27.28 -39.76 37.80
CA LYS A 150 -27.27 -38.70 38.83
C LYS A 150 -26.21 -37.61 38.53
N PRO A 151 -26.42 -36.36 38.98
CA PRO A 151 -25.48 -35.27 38.75
C PRO A 151 -24.22 -35.50 39.59
N ARG A 152 -23.06 -35.59 38.93
CA ARG A 152 -21.75 -35.62 39.59
C ARG A 152 -21.00 -34.32 39.27
N THR A 153 -20.48 -33.75 40.34
CA THR A 153 -19.87 -32.45 40.48
C THR A 153 -18.70 -32.20 39.53
N SER A 154 -18.59 -30.93 39.12
CA SER A 154 -17.51 -30.33 38.35
C SER A 154 -16.12 -30.86 38.72
N ASN A 155 -15.30 -31.18 37.71
CA ASN A 155 -13.85 -30.96 37.75
C ASN A 155 -13.32 -30.73 36.33
N LYS A 156 -12.48 -29.69 36.22
CA LYS A 156 -11.82 -29.16 35.02
C LYS A 156 -11.12 -30.25 34.19
N THR A 157 -11.39 -30.29 32.89
CA THR A 157 -10.51 -30.90 31.90
C THR A 157 -9.94 -29.84 30.97
N VAL A 158 -8.61 -29.79 30.96
CA VAL A 158 -7.76 -29.03 30.05
C VAL A 158 -8.01 -29.55 28.62
N LEU A 159 -8.34 -28.65 27.71
CA LEU A 159 -8.48 -28.93 26.27
C LEU A 159 -7.10 -29.29 25.70
N HIS A 160 -6.84 -30.58 25.50
CA HIS A 160 -5.86 -31.02 24.53
C HIS A 160 -6.46 -30.78 23.15
N GLY A 161 -5.96 -29.77 22.44
CA GLY A 161 -6.37 -29.47 21.08
C GLY A 161 -5.96 -30.60 20.13
N ASP A 162 -6.94 -31.17 19.45
CA ASP A 162 -6.77 -32.15 18.38
C ASP A 162 -5.93 -31.56 17.24
N GLN A 163 -4.67 -32.01 17.16
CA GLN A 163 -3.73 -31.68 16.08
C GLN A 163 -4.05 -32.39 14.75
N SER A 164 -5.13 -33.18 14.69
CA SER A 164 -5.44 -34.03 13.52
C SER A 164 -6.04 -33.28 12.33
N LEU A 165 -6.65 -32.10 12.53
CA LEU A 165 -7.31 -31.36 11.44
C LEU A 165 -6.36 -30.48 10.62
N ASN A 166 -5.11 -30.28 11.08
CA ASN A 166 -4.16 -29.41 10.39
C ASN A 166 -3.42 -30.10 9.24
N ASN A 167 -3.35 -31.43 9.22
CA ASN A 167 -2.61 -32.15 8.18
C ASN A 167 -3.39 -32.22 6.85
N ASP A 168 -4.70 -32.48 6.90
CA ASP A 168 -5.55 -32.54 5.69
C ASP A 168 -5.61 -31.21 4.94
N VAL A 169 -5.66 -30.09 5.67
CA VAL A 169 -5.70 -28.74 5.05
C VAL A 169 -4.35 -28.40 4.43
N ARG A 170 -3.24 -28.86 5.03
CA ARG A 170 -1.89 -28.62 4.50
C ARG A 170 -1.63 -29.43 3.24
N GLU A 171 -2.08 -30.67 3.19
CA GLU A 171 -1.93 -31.55 2.02
C GLU A 171 -2.72 -31.02 0.81
N GLN A 172 -3.94 -30.49 1.02
CA GLN A 172 -4.73 -29.87 -0.05
C GLN A 172 -4.15 -28.54 -0.56
N LEU A 173 -3.41 -27.81 0.28
CA LEU A 173 -2.70 -26.59 -0.12
C LEU A 173 -1.45 -26.91 -0.94
N GLU A 174 -0.71 -27.95 -0.57
CA GLU A 174 0.48 -28.40 -1.32
C GLU A 174 0.13 -29.02 -2.69
N GLU A 175 -1.03 -29.68 -2.81
CA GLU A 175 -1.50 -30.24 -4.09
C GLU A 175 -1.95 -29.15 -5.09
N ASN A 176 -2.58 -28.07 -4.62
CA ASN A 176 -2.97 -26.95 -5.48
C ASN A 176 -1.77 -26.17 -6.02
N TYR A 177 -0.71 -25.99 -5.22
CA TYR A 177 0.51 -25.31 -5.69
C TYR A 177 1.26 -26.10 -6.77
N ARG A 178 1.17 -27.43 -6.79
CA ARG A 178 1.82 -28.27 -7.82
C ARG A 178 1.11 -28.24 -9.18
N LEU A 179 -0.16 -27.86 -9.22
CA LEU A 179 -0.95 -27.79 -10.45
C LEU A 179 -0.83 -26.45 -11.17
N GLU A 180 -0.39 -25.39 -10.48
CA GLU A 180 -0.16 -24.07 -11.09
C GLU A 180 1.23 -23.91 -11.74
N GLU A 181 2.16 -24.84 -11.53
CA GLU A 181 3.51 -24.84 -12.13
C GLU A 181 3.66 -25.74 -13.38
N ARG A 182 2.56 -26.27 -13.94
CA ARG A 182 2.55 -27.01 -15.22
C ARG A 182 1.78 -26.26 -16.30
#